data_AF-A0ABD3VRX8-F1
#
_entry.id   AF-A0ABD3VRX8-F1
#
_cell.length_a   1.000
_cell.length_b   1.000
_cell.length_c   1.000
_cell.angle_alpha   90.00
_cell.angle_beta   90.00
_cell.angle_gamma   90.00
#
_symmetry.space_group_name_H-M   'P 1'
#
loop_
_entity.id
_entity.type
_entity.pdbx_description
1 polymer ?
#
loop_
_entity_poly.entity_id
_entity_poly.type
_entity_poly.pdbx_seq_one_letter_code
_entity_poly.pdbx_strand_id
1 'polypeptide(L)'
;MLSLKLIFYYSGNINASSQHRVTRAIKSLCCSTLQSRGILTLLGCVLLILYSVLGAAIFMVVEGGQQGDQNITNVTEIRTNLLSALSSSEDTCNVSKFELLLQRYESDTNKINCRRDSTAWNFWESLFFATTVYTTIGYGHIAPVTNSGRIATIVYAIFGIPMFLVVIASVGRYIPIIVGRAWYCILRRKVIGIDNPRKRIRNVIIAILAMLLYMLTGVLIYTRWEKWNYFEAFYFLFISFTTIGFGDITPEHPKIFLLTSPVYILIGLTIMSMCIDLVVKIIIDFVRKNLLKVSPRDASSQTS
;
A
#
# COMPACT_ATOMS: atom_id res chain seq x y z
N MET A 1 -26.12 -7.61 5.66
CA MET A 1 -26.15 -7.95 7.10
C MET A 1 -27.45 -7.51 7.78
N LEU A 2 -28.06 -6.38 7.39
CA LEU A 2 -29.40 -5.99 7.88
C LEU A 2 -30.52 -6.97 7.49
N SER A 3 -30.47 -7.57 6.29
CA SER A 3 -31.50 -8.49 5.81
C SER A 3 -31.65 -9.76 6.65
N LEU A 4 -30.59 -10.21 7.33
CA LEU A 4 -30.62 -11.42 8.16
C LEU A 4 -31.24 -11.18 9.55
N LYS A 5 -31.12 -9.98 10.12
CA LYS A 5 -31.71 -9.67 11.44
C LYS A 5 -33.24 -9.60 11.38
N LEU A 6 -33.80 -9.09 10.28
CA LEU A 6 -35.25 -9.05 10.04
C LEU A 6 -35.86 -10.47 9.89
N ILE A 7 -35.14 -11.39 9.26
CA ILE A 7 -35.60 -12.77 9.06
C ILE A 7 -35.63 -13.55 10.39
N PHE A 8 -34.64 -13.35 11.27
CA PHE A 8 -34.65 -13.98 12.61
C PHE A 8 -35.72 -13.39 13.54
N TYR A 9 -36.02 -12.09 13.43
CA TYR A 9 -37.09 -11.45 14.21
C TYR A 9 -38.49 -11.99 13.85
N TYR A 10 -38.73 -12.34 12.58
CA TYR A 10 -39.99 -12.95 12.13
C TYR A 10 -40.08 -14.48 12.35
N SER A 11 -38.97 -15.16 12.67
CA SER A 11 -38.93 -16.63 12.78
C SER A 11 -39.38 -17.20 14.14
N GLY A 12 -39.87 -16.34 15.06
CA GLY A 12 -40.31 -16.74 16.39
C GLY A 12 -41.60 -17.58 16.45
N ASN A 13 -42.32 -17.72 15.33
CA ASN A 13 -43.64 -18.35 15.30
C ASN A 13 -43.76 -19.55 14.35
N ILE A 14 -42.64 -20.20 14.00
CA ILE A 14 -42.59 -21.24 12.95
C ILE A 14 -42.12 -22.59 13.54
N ASN A 15 -42.86 -23.66 13.24
CA ASN A 15 -42.57 -25.05 13.66
C ASN A 15 -41.10 -25.47 13.42
N ALA A 16 -40.56 -26.36 14.28
CA ALA A 16 -39.16 -26.79 14.26
C ALA A 16 -38.68 -27.38 12.92
N SER A 17 -39.55 -28.07 12.17
CA SER A 17 -39.23 -28.65 10.86
C SER A 17 -39.08 -27.60 9.75
N SER A 18 -39.74 -26.46 9.89
CA SER A 18 -39.68 -25.30 8.99
C SER A 18 -38.51 -24.38 9.32
N GLN A 19 -38.16 -24.20 10.60
CA GLN A 19 -36.90 -23.55 10.99
C GLN A 19 -35.69 -24.28 10.38
N HIS A 20 -35.69 -25.62 10.37
CA HIS A 20 -34.56 -26.39 9.84
C HIS A 20 -34.38 -26.29 8.32
N ARG A 21 -35.47 -26.05 7.57
CA ARG A 21 -35.47 -25.82 6.12
C ARG A 21 -35.05 -24.40 5.77
N VAL A 22 -35.58 -23.39 6.48
CA VAL A 22 -35.18 -21.98 6.33
C VAL A 22 -33.70 -21.79 6.67
N THR A 23 -33.21 -22.42 7.74
CA THR A 23 -31.80 -22.35 8.13
C THR A 23 -30.88 -22.98 7.07
N ARG A 24 -31.30 -24.09 6.44
CA ARG A 24 -30.56 -24.72 5.32
C ARG A 24 -30.55 -23.85 4.06
N ALA A 25 -31.69 -23.26 3.70
CA ALA A 25 -31.80 -22.37 2.54
C ALA A 25 -30.97 -21.08 2.73
N ILE A 26 -31.00 -20.47 3.93
CA ILE A 26 -30.15 -19.31 4.26
C ILE A 26 -28.67 -19.69 4.22
N LYS A 27 -28.30 -20.88 4.70
CA LYS A 27 -26.92 -21.38 4.64
C LYS A 27 -26.46 -21.57 3.19
N SER A 28 -27.30 -22.14 2.31
CA SER A 28 -26.95 -22.35 0.90
C SER A 28 -26.90 -21.04 0.12
N LEU A 29 -27.82 -20.10 0.36
CA LEU A 29 -27.83 -18.77 -0.26
C LEU A 29 -26.65 -17.91 0.21
N CYS A 30 -26.30 -17.99 1.48
CA CYS A 30 -25.12 -17.32 2.05
C CYS A 30 -23.83 -17.96 1.51
N CYS A 31 -23.80 -19.28 1.33
CA CYS A 31 -22.66 -19.98 0.74
C CYS A 31 -22.47 -19.60 -0.73
N SER A 32 -23.53 -19.56 -1.55
CA SER A 32 -23.46 -19.14 -2.94
C SER A 32 -23.12 -17.65 -3.10
N THR A 33 -23.65 -16.78 -2.23
CA THR A 33 -23.33 -15.34 -2.22
C THR A 33 -21.92 -15.05 -1.70
N LEU A 34 -21.42 -15.84 -0.74
CA LEU A 34 -20.04 -15.73 -0.24
C LEU A 34 -19.04 -16.30 -1.26
N GLN A 35 -19.41 -17.36 -1.97
CA GLN A 35 -18.61 -17.96 -3.04
C GLN A 35 -18.52 -17.04 -4.25
N SER A 36 -19.62 -16.41 -4.68
CA SER A 36 -19.60 -15.45 -5.79
C SER A 36 -18.79 -14.19 -5.47
N ARG A 37 -18.89 -13.67 -4.23
CA ARG A 37 -18.05 -12.55 -3.76
C ARG A 37 -16.58 -12.93 -3.63
N GLY A 38 -16.27 -14.17 -3.26
CA GLY A 38 -14.90 -14.68 -3.22
C GLY A 38 -14.26 -14.74 -4.60
N ILE A 39 -15.00 -15.26 -5.59
CA ILE A 39 -14.56 -15.33 -6.99
C ILE A 39 -14.31 -13.92 -7.55
N LEU A 40 -15.21 -12.96 -7.31
CA LEU A 40 -15.02 -11.57 -7.75
C LEU A 40 -13.77 -10.92 -7.12
N THR A 41 -13.48 -11.26 -5.87
CA THR A 41 -12.28 -10.75 -5.17
C THR A 41 -11.00 -11.33 -5.77
N LEU A 42 -10.99 -12.64 -6.03
CA LEU A 42 -9.88 -13.32 -6.72
C LEU A 42 -9.66 -12.75 -8.12
N LEU A 43 -10.74 -12.56 -8.88
CA LEU A 43 -10.69 -11.93 -10.20
C LEU A 43 -10.09 -10.53 -10.12
N GLY A 44 -10.51 -9.71 -9.14
CA GLY A 44 -9.96 -8.38 -8.92
C GLY A 44 -8.46 -8.39 -8.59
N CYS A 45 -8.00 -9.33 -7.75
CA CYS A 45 -6.57 -9.49 -7.46
C CYS A 45 -5.77 -9.88 -8.72
N VAL A 46 -6.28 -10.82 -9.51
CA VAL A 46 -5.64 -11.23 -10.77
C VAL A 46 -5.60 -10.07 -11.76
N LEU A 47 -6.70 -9.32 -11.91
CA LEU A 47 -6.74 -8.14 -12.75
C LEU A 47 -5.70 -7.11 -12.30
N LEU A 48 -5.50 -6.93 -10.98
CA LEU A 48 -4.53 -5.98 -10.44
C LEU A 48 -3.10 -6.40 -10.76
N ILE A 49 -2.79 -7.69 -10.63
CA ILE A 49 -1.46 -8.21 -10.99
C ILE A 49 -1.19 -8.00 -12.49
N LEU A 50 -2.17 -8.31 -13.36
CA LEU A 50 -2.04 -8.08 -14.80
C LEU A 50 -1.88 -6.58 -15.12
N TYR A 51 -2.59 -5.72 -14.39
CA TYR A 51 -2.49 -4.27 -14.52
C TYR A 51 -1.10 -3.75 -14.14
N SER A 52 -0.50 -4.27 -13.06
CA SER A 52 0.87 -3.92 -12.65
C SER A 52 1.90 -4.33 -13.72
N VAL A 53 1.75 -5.52 -14.30
CA VAL A 53 2.64 -6.01 -15.38
C VAL A 53 2.49 -5.15 -16.64
N LEU A 54 1.25 -4.75 -16.99
CA LEU A 54 0.99 -3.83 -18.09
C LEU A 54 1.66 -2.47 -17.85
N GLY A 55 1.51 -1.90 -16.65
CA GLY A 55 2.16 -0.66 -16.25
C GLY A 55 3.68 -0.75 -16.36
N ALA A 56 4.27 -1.85 -15.89
CA ALA A 56 5.71 -2.10 -15.99
C ALA A 56 6.20 -2.07 -17.44
N ALA A 57 5.47 -2.74 -18.36
CA ALA A 57 5.81 -2.74 -19.77
C ALA A 57 5.71 -1.35 -20.40
N ILE A 58 4.66 -0.57 -20.07
CA ILE A 58 4.47 0.80 -20.57
C ILE A 58 5.63 1.69 -20.12
N PHE A 59 5.94 1.75 -18.83
CA PHE A 59 6.97 2.66 -18.30
C PHE A 59 8.38 2.26 -18.74
N MET A 60 8.67 0.96 -18.83
CA MET A 60 9.93 0.48 -19.37
C MET A 60 10.13 0.93 -20.83
N VAL A 61 9.09 0.88 -21.67
CA VAL A 61 9.20 1.31 -23.08
C VAL A 61 9.28 2.83 -23.20
N VAL A 62 8.47 3.56 -22.43
CA VAL A 62 8.37 5.03 -22.55
C VAL A 62 9.59 5.75 -21.97
N GLU A 63 10.11 5.30 -20.83
CA GLU A 63 11.21 5.96 -20.13
C GLU A 63 12.56 5.24 -20.31
N GLY A 64 12.56 3.92 -20.57
CA GLY A 64 13.78 3.13 -20.67
C GLY A 64 14.70 3.49 -21.84
N GLY A 65 14.16 4.05 -22.93
CA GLY A 65 14.96 4.47 -24.09
C GLY A 65 15.60 5.86 -23.97
N GLN A 66 15.02 6.78 -23.18
CA GLN A 66 15.39 8.21 -23.21
C GLN A 66 16.42 8.60 -22.14
N GLN A 67 16.56 7.83 -21.06
CA GLN A 67 17.46 8.14 -19.95
C GLN A 67 18.96 8.02 -20.32
N GLY A 68 19.29 7.13 -21.27
CA GLY A 68 20.66 6.90 -21.73
C GLY A 68 21.24 8.12 -22.46
N ASP A 69 20.47 8.72 -23.36
CA ASP A 69 20.94 9.81 -24.22
C ASP A 69 21.11 11.13 -23.46
N GLN A 70 20.17 11.50 -22.57
CA GLN A 70 20.25 12.75 -21.81
C GLN A 70 21.39 12.76 -20.78
N ASN A 71 21.71 11.61 -20.17
CA ASN A 71 22.81 11.51 -19.21
C ASN A 71 24.19 11.61 -19.89
N ILE A 72 24.31 11.18 -21.14
CA ILE A 72 25.54 11.32 -21.93
C ILE A 72 25.75 12.78 -22.34
N THR A 73 24.69 13.50 -22.75
CA THR A 73 24.78 14.93 -23.07
C THR A 73 25.08 15.78 -21.85
N ASN A 74 24.44 15.55 -20.70
CA ASN A 74 24.66 16.34 -19.48
C ASN A 74 26.09 16.22 -18.93
N VAL A 75 26.68 15.02 -18.96
CA VAL A 75 28.08 14.85 -18.52
C VAL A 75 29.07 15.41 -19.52
N THR A 76 28.75 15.35 -20.81
CA THR A 76 29.56 16.01 -21.83
C THR A 76 29.54 17.53 -21.62
N GLU A 77 28.38 18.11 -21.30
CA GLU A 77 28.21 19.53 -21.02
C GLU A 77 28.96 19.99 -19.76
N ILE A 78 28.85 19.23 -18.65
CA ILE A 78 29.58 19.55 -17.40
C ILE A 78 31.09 19.50 -17.63
N ARG A 79 31.56 18.51 -18.40
CA ARG A 79 32.96 18.40 -18.80
C ARG A 79 33.38 19.58 -19.67
N THR A 80 32.58 20.00 -20.65
CA THR A 80 32.91 21.16 -21.49
C THR A 80 32.90 22.47 -20.72
N ASN A 81 31.99 22.64 -19.75
CA ASN A 81 31.92 23.82 -18.89
C ASN A 81 33.14 23.94 -17.97
N LEU A 82 33.62 22.80 -17.42
CA LEU A 82 34.88 22.76 -16.69
C LEU A 82 36.06 23.12 -17.62
N LEU A 83 36.15 22.49 -18.80
CA LEU A 83 37.23 22.76 -19.75
C LEU A 83 37.26 24.22 -20.20
N SER A 84 36.11 24.85 -20.44
CA SER A 84 36.04 26.28 -20.78
C SER A 84 36.49 27.16 -19.61
N ALA A 85 36.07 26.84 -18.38
CA ALA A 85 36.47 27.60 -17.20
C ALA A 85 37.99 27.49 -16.93
N LEU A 86 38.57 26.30 -17.12
CA LEU A 86 40.02 26.07 -17.02
C LEU A 86 40.78 26.82 -18.13
N SER A 87 40.27 26.79 -19.37
CA SER A 87 40.92 27.45 -20.52
C SER A 87 40.90 28.99 -20.44
N SER A 88 39.92 29.56 -19.73
CA SER A 88 39.77 31.01 -19.55
C SER A 88 40.61 31.59 -18.40
N SER A 89 41.26 30.74 -17.60
CA SER A 89 42.03 31.16 -16.43
C SER A 89 43.52 31.22 -16.80
N GLU A 90 44.02 32.40 -17.17
CA GLU A 90 45.44 32.63 -17.52
C GLU A 90 46.40 32.48 -16.32
N ASP A 91 45.91 32.56 -15.08
CA ASP A 91 46.73 32.45 -13.87
C ASP A 91 46.93 30.99 -13.41
N THR A 92 48.07 30.41 -13.77
CA THR A 92 48.51 29.06 -13.40
C THR A 92 48.89 28.87 -11.92
N CYS A 93 48.88 29.93 -11.11
CA CYS A 93 49.40 29.89 -9.73
C CYS A 93 48.30 29.81 -8.64
N ASN A 94 47.02 29.96 -8.99
CA ASN A 94 45.94 30.04 -8.02
C ASN A 94 45.30 28.67 -7.73
N VAL A 95 46.08 27.78 -7.11
CA VAL A 95 45.73 26.36 -6.84
C VAL A 95 44.36 26.21 -6.16
N SER A 96 44.01 27.10 -5.23
CA SER A 96 42.74 27.07 -4.51
C SER A 96 41.51 27.27 -5.42
N LYS A 97 41.63 28.03 -6.52
CA LYS A 97 40.54 28.21 -7.49
C LYS A 97 40.33 26.95 -8.33
N PHE A 98 41.43 26.25 -8.67
CA PHE A 98 41.37 24.96 -9.35
C PHE A 98 40.75 23.88 -8.47
N GLU A 99 41.11 23.83 -7.19
CA GLU A 99 40.51 22.91 -6.22
C GLU A 99 39.00 23.14 -6.10
N LEU A 100 38.53 24.39 -6.04
CA LEU A 100 37.11 24.71 -6.00
C LEU A 100 36.35 24.29 -7.28
N LEU A 101 36.96 24.45 -8.45
CA LEU A 101 36.36 24.03 -9.73
C LEU A 101 36.30 22.51 -9.86
N LEU A 102 37.36 21.80 -9.44
CA LEU A 102 37.40 20.35 -9.38
C LEU A 102 36.38 19.80 -8.38
N GLN A 103 36.29 20.38 -7.18
CA GLN A 103 35.31 20.00 -6.18
C GLN A 103 33.87 20.19 -6.68
N ARG A 104 33.62 21.27 -7.44
CA ARG A 104 32.31 21.49 -8.08
C ARG A 104 32.01 20.46 -9.17
N TYR A 105 32.99 20.17 -10.03
CA TYR A 105 32.85 19.13 -11.06
C TYR A 105 32.62 17.75 -10.44
N GLU A 106 33.35 17.37 -9.39
CA GLU A 106 33.17 16.12 -8.65
C GLU A 106 31.79 16.05 -8.00
N SER A 107 31.32 17.14 -7.39
CA SER A 107 29.96 17.20 -6.83
C SER A 107 28.89 17.00 -7.90
N ASP A 108 29.03 17.66 -9.05
CA ASP A 108 28.03 17.61 -10.13
C ASP A 108 28.09 16.29 -10.92
N THR A 109 29.27 15.70 -11.09
CA THR A 109 29.42 14.36 -11.68
C THR A 109 28.99 13.24 -10.73
N ASN A 110 29.24 13.34 -9.42
CA ASN A 110 28.74 12.37 -8.45
C ASN A 110 27.21 12.37 -8.37
N LYS A 111 26.56 13.54 -8.42
CA LYS A 111 25.08 13.61 -8.52
C LYS A 111 24.54 12.87 -9.74
N ILE A 112 25.28 12.86 -10.85
CA ILE A 112 24.90 12.14 -12.07
C ILE A 112 25.27 10.67 -12.00
N ASN A 113 26.42 10.30 -11.42
CA ASN A 113 26.81 8.90 -11.23
C ASN A 113 25.87 8.16 -10.29
N CYS A 114 25.42 8.78 -9.19
CA CYS A 114 24.35 8.24 -8.34
C CYS A 114 23.04 8.00 -9.12
N ARG A 115 22.81 8.76 -10.21
CA ARG A 115 21.67 8.59 -11.12
C ARG A 115 21.95 7.62 -12.28
N ARG A 116 23.20 7.22 -12.49
CA ARG A 116 23.70 6.43 -13.63
C ARG A 116 23.81 4.94 -13.29
N ASP A 117 24.12 4.58 -12.05
CA ASP A 117 24.20 3.17 -11.62
C ASP A 117 22.81 2.49 -11.53
N SER A 118 21.75 3.27 -11.51
CA SER A 118 20.39 2.80 -11.73
C SER A 118 20.06 2.85 -13.23
N THR A 119 20.05 1.70 -13.90
CA THR A 119 19.14 1.48 -15.03
C THR A 119 17.70 1.55 -14.50
N ALA A 120 17.27 2.76 -14.14
CA ALA A 120 16.10 3.05 -13.30
C ALA A 120 14.79 2.51 -13.89
N TRP A 121 14.78 2.26 -15.19
CA TRP A 121 13.60 1.79 -15.94
C TRP A 121 13.81 0.40 -16.53
N ASN A 122 14.32 -0.54 -15.72
CA ASN A 122 14.22 -1.96 -16.05
C ASN A 122 12.81 -2.49 -15.72
N PHE A 123 12.44 -3.68 -16.20
CA PHE A 123 11.10 -4.24 -15.99
C PHE A 123 10.68 -4.31 -14.50
N TRP A 124 11.61 -4.69 -13.62
CA TRP A 124 11.31 -4.90 -12.20
C TRP A 124 11.15 -3.57 -11.45
N GLU A 125 11.99 -2.59 -11.75
CA GLU A 125 11.85 -1.21 -11.24
C GLU A 125 10.57 -0.56 -11.77
N SER A 126 10.25 -0.80 -13.05
CA SER A 126 9.01 -0.30 -13.66
C SER A 126 7.78 -0.95 -13.02
N LEU A 127 7.86 -2.22 -12.62
CA LEU A 127 6.81 -2.93 -11.89
C LEU A 127 6.66 -2.38 -10.46
N PHE A 128 7.77 -2.13 -9.78
CA PHE A 128 7.77 -1.50 -8.46
C PHE A 128 7.14 -0.11 -8.52
N PHE A 129 7.60 0.74 -9.44
CA PHE A 129 7.04 2.05 -9.74
C PHE A 129 5.53 1.97 -10.04
N ALA A 130 5.13 1.14 -11.01
CA ALA A 130 3.73 0.98 -11.39
C ALA A 130 2.84 0.53 -10.22
N THR A 131 3.37 -0.33 -9.34
CA THR A 131 2.69 -0.70 -8.09
C THR A 131 2.50 0.52 -7.20
N THR A 132 3.57 1.30 -6.97
CA THR A 132 3.54 2.47 -6.07
C THR A 132 2.59 3.58 -6.53
N VAL A 133 2.34 3.71 -7.84
CA VAL A 133 1.43 4.71 -8.41
C VAL A 133 -0.01 4.42 -7.99
N TYR A 134 -0.53 3.21 -8.23
CA TYR A 134 -1.92 2.92 -7.88
C TYR A 134 -2.12 2.64 -6.38
N THR A 135 -1.07 2.23 -5.65
CA THR A 135 -1.13 2.09 -4.18
C THR A 135 -1.02 3.43 -3.45
N THR A 136 -0.81 4.52 -4.18
CA THR A 136 -0.63 5.89 -3.67
C THR A 136 0.50 6.02 -2.64
N ILE A 137 1.53 5.17 -2.74
CA ILE A 137 2.74 5.28 -1.90
C ILE A 137 3.65 6.36 -2.49
N GLY A 138 3.96 6.25 -3.79
CA GLY A 138 4.69 7.28 -4.53
C GLY A 138 6.04 7.71 -3.94
N TYR A 139 6.97 6.77 -3.68
CA TYR A 139 8.29 7.06 -3.10
C TYR A 139 9.09 8.19 -3.79
N GLY A 140 8.88 8.43 -5.09
CA GLY A 140 9.53 9.53 -5.79
C GLY A 140 11.02 9.33 -6.15
N HIS A 141 11.69 8.31 -5.61
CA HIS A 141 13.04 7.90 -6.01
C HIS A 141 13.15 7.57 -7.52
N ILE A 142 12.07 7.02 -8.11
CA ILE A 142 11.90 6.80 -9.55
C ILE A 142 10.63 7.54 -9.98
N ALA A 143 10.77 8.42 -10.99
CA ALA A 143 9.68 9.22 -11.52
C ALA A 143 9.88 9.53 -13.01
N PRO A 144 8.81 9.56 -13.82
CA PRO A 144 8.90 9.78 -15.26
C PRO A 144 9.42 11.19 -15.55
N VAL A 145 10.47 11.27 -16.35
CA VAL A 145 11.04 12.55 -16.79
C VAL A 145 10.40 13.03 -18.09
N THR A 146 9.92 12.12 -18.93
CA THR A 146 9.34 12.47 -20.23
C THR A 146 7.90 13.00 -20.09
N ASN A 147 7.51 13.89 -21.02
CA ASN A 147 6.12 14.37 -21.09
C ASN A 147 5.13 13.21 -21.33
N SER A 148 5.52 12.24 -22.17
CA SER A 148 4.74 11.03 -22.41
C SER A 148 4.59 10.16 -21.16
N GLY A 149 5.65 9.96 -20.38
CA GLY A 149 5.61 9.18 -19.14
C GLY A 149 4.76 9.84 -18.05
N ARG A 150 4.78 11.17 -17.96
CA ARG A 150 3.89 11.93 -17.07
C ARG A 150 2.43 11.76 -17.44
N ILE A 151 2.09 11.89 -18.73
CA ILE A 151 0.72 11.67 -19.23
C ILE A 151 0.28 10.22 -18.97
N ALA A 152 1.14 9.25 -19.27
CA ALA A 152 0.88 7.84 -18.99
C ALA A 152 0.61 7.57 -17.51
N THR A 153 1.37 8.22 -16.61
CA THR A 153 1.17 8.11 -15.15
C THR A 153 -0.18 8.65 -14.70
N ILE A 154 -0.62 9.80 -15.24
CA ILE A 154 -1.94 10.38 -14.93
C ILE A 154 -3.05 9.41 -15.33
N VAL A 155 -3.03 8.91 -16.58
CA VAL A 155 -4.03 7.95 -17.07
C VAL A 155 -4.00 6.66 -16.25
N TYR A 156 -2.81 6.14 -15.98
CA TYR A 156 -2.63 4.92 -15.19
C TYR A 156 -3.12 5.06 -13.74
N ALA A 157 -2.97 6.23 -13.13
CA ALA A 157 -3.48 6.49 -11.77
C ALA A 157 -5.02 6.59 -11.74
N ILE A 158 -5.65 7.21 -12.74
CA ILE A 158 -7.11 7.39 -12.82
C ILE A 158 -7.84 6.05 -12.77
N PHE A 159 -7.35 5.03 -13.47
CA PHE A 159 -7.96 3.69 -13.45
C PHE A 159 -7.41 2.79 -12.35
N GLY A 160 -6.11 2.90 -12.06
CA GLY A 160 -5.43 2.06 -11.07
C GLY A 160 -5.91 2.28 -9.65
N ILE A 161 -6.04 3.54 -9.21
CA ILE A 161 -6.39 3.86 -7.81
C ILE A 161 -7.79 3.34 -7.44
N PRO A 162 -8.88 3.60 -8.20
CA PRO A 162 -10.20 3.07 -7.87
C PRO A 162 -10.23 1.55 -7.84
N MET A 163 -9.56 0.92 -8.80
CA MET A 163 -9.46 -0.54 -8.89
C MET A 163 -8.75 -1.12 -7.66
N PHE A 164 -7.61 -0.54 -7.28
CA PHE A 164 -6.86 -0.92 -6.09
C PHE A 164 -7.68 -0.79 -4.81
N LEU A 165 -8.40 0.33 -4.63
CA LEU A 165 -9.26 0.56 -3.47
C LEU A 165 -10.38 -0.49 -3.37
N VAL A 166 -10.99 -0.87 -4.49
CA VAL A 166 -12.02 -1.93 -4.53
C VAL A 166 -11.44 -3.29 -4.14
N VAL A 167 -10.25 -3.62 -4.63
CA VAL A 167 -9.56 -4.88 -4.30
C VAL A 167 -9.21 -4.91 -2.81
N ILE A 168 -8.57 -3.86 -2.28
CA ILE A 168 -8.21 -3.77 -0.87
C ILE A 168 -9.44 -3.87 0.04
N ALA A 169 -10.49 -3.10 -0.25
CA ALA A 169 -11.73 -3.15 0.53
C ALA A 169 -12.39 -4.54 0.47
N SER A 170 -12.19 -5.29 -0.61
CA SER A 170 -12.72 -6.64 -0.74
C SER A 170 -11.87 -7.65 0.02
N VAL A 171 -10.54 -7.62 -0.12
CA VAL A 171 -9.62 -8.53 0.58
C VAL A 171 -9.65 -8.31 2.10
N GLY A 172 -9.67 -7.06 2.56
CA GLY A 172 -9.74 -6.71 3.99
C GLY A 172 -10.95 -7.28 4.73
N ARG A 173 -12.04 -7.61 4.02
CA ARG A 173 -13.24 -8.25 4.59
C ARG A 173 -13.05 -9.74 4.90
N TYR A 174 -12.12 -10.43 4.24
CA TYR A 174 -11.89 -11.86 4.43
C TYR A 174 -10.90 -12.17 5.55
N ILE A 175 -9.97 -11.26 5.85
CA ILE A 175 -8.94 -11.47 6.90
C ILE A 175 -9.58 -11.77 8.28
N PRO A 176 -10.59 -11.01 8.77
CA PRO A 176 -11.25 -11.33 10.04
C PRO A 176 -11.97 -12.67 10.05
N ILE A 177 -12.45 -13.13 8.90
CA ILE A 177 -13.13 -14.43 8.75
C ILE A 177 -12.11 -15.56 8.89
N ILE A 178 -10.94 -15.41 8.27
CA ILE A 178 -9.83 -16.37 8.39
C ILE A 178 -9.33 -16.43 9.83
N VAL A 179 -9.07 -15.28 10.45
CA VAL A 179 -8.65 -15.18 11.85
C VAL A 179 -9.70 -15.77 12.80
N GLY A 180 -10.99 -15.46 12.57
CA GLY A 180 -12.09 -16.00 13.36
C GLY A 180 -12.24 -17.51 13.25
N ARG A 181 -12.02 -18.07 12.05
CA ARG A 181 -11.98 -19.53 11.82
C ARG A 181 -10.78 -20.18 12.49
N ALA A 182 -9.58 -19.61 12.35
CA ALA A 182 -8.38 -20.10 13.01
C ALA A 182 -8.53 -20.09 14.53
N TRP A 183 -9.05 -19.01 15.10
CA TRP A 183 -9.35 -18.89 16.53
C TRP A 183 -10.36 -19.94 17.02
N TYR A 184 -11.41 -20.22 16.23
CA TYR A 184 -12.38 -21.26 16.53
C TYR A 184 -11.75 -22.66 16.53
N CYS A 185 -10.90 -22.96 15.54
CA CYS A 185 -10.18 -24.24 15.45
C CYS A 185 -9.23 -24.44 16.63
N ILE A 186 -8.54 -23.38 17.07
CA ILE A 186 -7.54 -23.45 18.15
C ILE A 186 -8.22 -23.56 19.53
N LEU A 187 -9.24 -22.76 19.82
CA LEU A 187 -9.79 -22.67 21.18
C LEU A 187 -10.99 -23.57 21.45
N ARG A 188 -11.54 -24.25 20.43
CA ARG A 188 -12.73 -25.15 20.50
C ARG A 188 -13.92 -24.63 21.33
N ARG A 189 -14.01 -23.32 21.59
CA ARG A 189 -15.08 -22.70 22.37
C ARG A 189 -16.07 -22.02 21.43
N LYS A 190 -17.35 -22.39 21.57
CA LYS A 190 -18.49 -21.72 20.92
C LYS A 190 -18.57 -20.31 21.49
N VAL A 191 -18.07 -19.31 20.76
CA VAL A 191 -18.19 -17.90 21.17
C VAL A 191 -19.65 -17.50 20.98
N ILE A 192 -20.43 -17.56 22.06
CA ILE A 192 -21.82 -17.10 22.08
C ILE A 192 -21.84 -15.60 21.73
N GLY A 193 -22.61 -15.28 20.68
CA GLY A 193 -22.73 -13.97 20.07
C GLY A 193 -23.55 -13.00 20.92
N ILE A 194 -22.93 -12.43 21.95
CA ILE A 194 -23.34 -11.15 22.52
C ILE A 194 -22.42 -10.09 21.93
N ASP A 195 -22.97 -9.08 21.24
CA ASP A 195 -22.26 -7.92 20.70
C ASP A 195 -21.76 -7.03 21.86
N ASN A 196 -20.67 -7.47 22.50
CA ASN A 196 -20.10 -6.81 23.66
C ASN A 196 -19.01 -5.81 23.21
N PRO A 197 -19.01 -4.54 23.67
CA PRO A 197 -17.95 -3.57 23.37
C PRO A 197 -16.54 -4.11 23.65
N ARG A 198 -16.37 -4.97 24.66
CA ARG A 198 -15.09 -5.64 24.97
C ARG A 198 -14.59 -6.52 23.82
N LYS A 199 -15.49 -7.18 23.07
CA LYS A 199 -15.11 -8.03 21.93
C LYS A 199 -14.58 -7.19 20.75
N ARG A 200 -15.09 -5.97 20.58
CA ARG A 200 -14.64 -5.07 19.50
C ARG A 200 -13.23 -4.55 19.76
N ILE A 201 -12.97 -4.06 20.97
CA ILE A 201 -11.63 -3.61 21.38
C ILE A 201 -10.63 -4.75 21.23
N ARG A 202 -10.99 -5.97 21.66
CA ARG A 202 -10.17 -7.17 21.47
C ARG A 202 -9.82 -7.41 19.99
N ASN A 203 -10.78 -7.29 19.08
CA ASN A 203 -10.51 -7.50 17.65
C ASN A 203 -9.54 -6.45 17.07
N VAL A 204 -9.57 -5.22 17.57
CA VAL A 204 -8.63 -4.17 17.16
C VAL A 204 -7.24 -4.44 17.68
N ILE A 205 -7.11 -4.85 18.95
CA ILE A 205 -5.83 -5.25 19.53
C ILE A 205 -5.23 -6.41 18.73
N ILE A 206 -6.03 -7.43 18.39
CA ILE A 206 -5.59 -8.56 17.56
C ILE A 206 -5.12 -8.08 16.17
N ALA A 207 -5.83 -7.14 15.54
CA ALA A 207 -5.46 -6.59 14.24
C ALA A 207 -4.13 -5.83 14.29
N ILE A 208 -3.95 -4.97 15.31
CA ILE A 208 -2.70 -4.22 15.52
C ILE A 208 -1.54 -5.19 15.79
N LEU A 209 -1.74 -6.21 16.62
CA LEU A 209 -0.73 -7.23 16.88
C LEU A 209 -0.37 -8.03 15.63
N ALA A 210 -1.37 -8.39 14.81
CA ALA A 210 -1.12 -9.07 13.54
C ALA A 210 -0.32 -8.19 12.58
N MET A 211 -0.59 -6.89 12.55
CA MET A 211 0.18 -5.93 11.75
C MET A 211 1.62 -5.80 12.26
N LEU A 212 1.81 -5.66 13.57
CA LEU A 212 3.16 -5.60 14.17
C LEU A 212 3.95 -6.87 13.90
N LEU A 213 3.34 -8.05 14.04
CA LEU A 213 3.97 -9.32 13.71
C LEU A 213 4.34 -9.40 12.22
N TYR A 214 3.46 -8.96 11.33
CA TYR A 214 3.76 -8.89 9.90
C TYR A 214 4.96 -7.98 9.65
N MET A 215 4.97 -6.75 10.19
CA MET A 215 6.12 -5.84 10.08
C MET A 215 7.42 -6.47 10.58
N LEU A 216 7.41 -7.18 11.72
CA LEU A 216 8.59 -7.88 12.23
C LEU A 216 9.14 -8.91 11.23
N THR A 217 8.28 -9.65 10.54
CA THR A 217 8.76 -10.57 9.49
C THR A 217 9.46 -9.84 8.36
N GLY A 218 8.93 -8.69 7.94
CA GLY A 218 9.57 -7.84 6.94
C GLY A 218 10.90 -7.29 7.44
N VAL A 219 10.96 -6.79 8.68
CA VAL A 219 12.22 -6.28 9.26
C VAL A 219 13.32 -7.33 9.15
N LEU A 220 13.02 -8.59 9.48
CA LEU A 220 13.98 -9.68 9.35
C LEU A 220 14.41 -9.92 7.90
N ILE A 221 13.48 -9.89 6.95
CA ILE A 221 13.76 -10.08 5.51
C ILE A 221 14.65 -8.94 4.99
N TYR A 222 14.23 -7.68 5.15
CA TYR A 222 14.92 -6.51 4.63
C TYR A 222 16.30 -6.30 5.29
N THR A 223 16.43 -6.51 6.60
CA THR A 223 17.75 -6.44 7.28
C THR A 223 18.72 -7.49 6.73
N ARG A 224 18.23 -8.69 6.40
CA ARG A 224 19.08 -9.77 5.86
C ARG A 224 19.46 -9.57 4.40
N TRP A 225 18.60 -8.91 3.64
CA TRP A 225 18.79 -8.78 2.20
C TRP A 225 19.41 -7.43 1.82
N GLU A 226 18.93 -6.31 2.36
CA GLU A 226 19.38 -4.95 2.00
C GLU A 226 20.54 -4.43 2.85
N LYS A 227 21.07 -5.24 3.77
CA LYS A 227 22.09 -4.83 4.77
C LYS A 227 21.69 -3.60 5.60
N TRP A 228 20.40 -3.27 5.65
CA TRP A 228 19.86 -2.21 6.49
C TRP A 228 19.89 -2.61 7.97
N ASN A 229 19.93 -1.61 8.84
CA ASN A 229 19.69 -1.80 10.26
C ASN A 229 18.22 -2.14 10.54
N TYR A 230 17.94 -2.80 11.67
CA TYR A 230 16.57 -3.15 12.06
C TYR A 230 15.62 -1.95 12.08
N PHE A 231 16.11 -0.78 12.49
CA PHE A 231 15.33 0.46 12.53
C PHE A 231 15.01 0.99 11.14
N GLU A 232 15.97 0.98 10.21
CA GLU A 232 15.78 1.41 8.82
C GLU A 232 14.76 0.52 8.11
N ALA A 233 14.87 -0.80 8.29
CA ALA A 233 13.89 -1.75 7.76
C ALA A 233 12.50 -1.54 8.36
N PHE A 234 12.39 -1.30 9.67
CA PHE A 234 11.10 -1.00 10.31
C PHE A 234 10.51 0.32 9.80
N TYR A 235 11.34 1.36 9.70
CA TYR A 235 10.97 2.67 9.20
C TYR A 235 10.45 2.57 7.75
N PHE A 236 11.20 1.91 6.86
CA PHE A 236 10.78 1.66 5.48
C PHE A 236 9.41 0.98 5.44
N LEU A 237 9.22 -0.11 6.18
CA LEU A 237 7.94 -0.83 6.20
C LEU A 237 6.80 0.03 6.73
N PHE A 238 7.04 0.80 7.80
CA PHE A 238 6.04 1.68 8.39
C PHE A 238 5.58 2.76 7.41
N ILE A 239 6.51 3.50 6.78
CA ILE A 239 6.16 4.56 5.81
C ILE A 239 5.50 4.00 4.55
N SER A 240 5.81 2.75 4.18
CA SER A 240 5.21 2.06 3.04
C SER A 240 3.77 1.65 3.32
N PHE A 241 3.53 1.06 4.49
CA PHE A 241 2.22 0.56 4.91
C PHE A 241 1.24 1.67 5.32
N THR A 242 1.75 2.80 5.78
CA THR A 242 0.97 4.01 6.02
C THR A 242 0.80 4.86 4.76
N THR A 243 1.34 4.41 3.62
CA THR A 243 1.32 5.10 2.32
C THR A 243 1.86 6.54 2.39
N ILE A 244 2.84 6.79 3.27
CA ILE A 244 3.56 8.07 3.36
C ILE A 244 4.61 8.13 2.24
N GLY A 245 5.39 7.05 2.09
CA GLY A 245 6.31 6.87 0.97
C GLY A 245 7.33 8.00 0.75
N PHE A 246 8.20 8.28 1.71
CA PHE A 246 9.25 9.30 1.51
C PHE A 246 10.28 8.95 0.44
N GLY A 247 10.58 7.65 0.26
CA GLY A 247 11.51 7.16 -0.76
C GLY A 247 12.98 7.52 -0.51
N ASP A 248 13.29 7.90 0.71
CA ASP A 248 14.64 8.09 1.24
C ASP A 248 15.38 6.76 1.43
N ILE A 249 14.65 5.70 1.74
CA ILE A 249 15.14 4.32 1.80
C ILE A 249 14.26 3.46 0.90
N THR A 250 14.85 2.81 -0.10
CA THR A 250 14.16 1.93 -1.03
C THR A 250 15.03 0.73 -1.37
N PRO A 251 14.44 -0.45 -1.59
CA PRO A 251 15.20 -1.66 -1.85
C PRO A 251 15.99 -1.57 -3.16
N GLU A 252 17.30 -1.81 -3.12
CA GLU A 252 18.22 -1.76 -4.27
C GLU A 252 18.74 -3.16 -4.66
N HIS A 253 18.51 -4.19 -3.84
CA HIS A 253 19.00 -5.55 -4.06
C HIS A 253 18.38 -6.25 -5.30
N PRO A 254 19.02 -7.30 -5.86
CA PRO A 254 18.83 -7.74 -7.24
C PRO A 254 17.41 -8.20 -7.57
N LYS A 255 17.03 -8.02 -8.84
CA LYS A 255 15.84 -8.44 -9.61
C LYS A 255 14.75 -9.32 -8.95
N ILE A 256 15.10 -10.40 -8.25
CA ILE A 256 14.14 -11.25 -7.52
C ILE A 256 13.52 -10.53 -6.32
N PHE A 257 14.24 -9.59 -5.72
CA PHE A 257 13.75 -8.82 -4.59
C PHE A 257 12.71 -7.77 -4.98
N LEU A 258 12.93 -7.12 -6.12
CA LEU A 258 12.00 -6.15 -6.71
C LEU A 258 10.65 -6.78 -7.12
N LEU A 259 10.57 -8.10 -7.32
CA LEU A 259 9.30 -8.80 -7.48
C LEU A 259 8.62 -9.12 -6.14
N THR A 260 9.40 -9.49 -5.13
CA THR A 260 8.85 -9.91 -3.82
C THR A 260 8.39 -8.71 -2.98
N SER A 261 9.06 -7.56 -3.10
CA SER A 261 8.73 -6.33 -2.37
C SER A 261 7.32 -5.78 -2.68
N PRO A 262 6.88 -5.60 -3.95
CA PRO A 262 5.50 -5.22 -4.28
C PRO A 262 4.46 -6.17 -3.70
N VAL A 263 4.68 -7.48 -3.81
CA VAL A 263 3.75 -8.49 -3.30
C VAL A 263 3.63 -8.40 -1.78
N TYR A 264 4.78 -8.28 -1.10
CA TYR A 264 4.83 -8.11 0.35
C TYR A 264 4.13 -6.81 0.80
N ILE A 265 4.35 -5.72 0.06
CA ILE A 265 3.72 -4.43 0.33
C ILE A 265 2.19 -4.53 0.15
N LEU A 266 1.71 -5.14 -0.94
CA LEU A 266 0.28 -5.30 -1.21
C LEU A 266 -0.43 -6.10 -0.10
N ILE A 267 0.17 -7.20 0.36
CA ILE A 267 -0.38 -7.98 1.49
C ILE A 267 -0.43 -7.12 2.76
N GLY A 268 0.64 -6.38 3.07
CA GLY A 268 0.65 -5.50 4.24
C GLY A 268 -0.38 -4.38 4.17
N LEU A 269 -0.60 -3.80 2.99
CA LEU A 269 -1.67 -2.81 2.76
C LEU A 269 -3.06 -3.40 2.99
N THR A 270 -3.28 -4.69 2.69
CA THR A 270 -4.56 -5.34 3.01
C THR A 270 -4.78 -5.51 4.52
N ILE A 271 -3.73 -5.81 5.29
CA ILE A 271 -3.78 -5.90 6.75
C ILE A 271 -4.00 -4.51 7.36
N MET A 272 -3.29 -3.49 6.85
CA MET A 272 -3.48 -2.10 7.26
C MET A 272 -4.88 -1.59 7.00
N SER A 273 -5.43 -1.87 5.82
CA SER A 273 -6.81 -1.51 5.50
C SER A 273 -7.80 -2.13 6.49
N MET A 274 -7.60 -3.39 6.89
CA MET A 274 -8.42 -4.01 7.95
C MET A 274 -8.27 -3.27 9.30
N CYS A 275 -7.06 -2.87 9.69
CA CYS A 275 -6.82 -2.10 10.90
C CYS A 275 -7.55 -0.75 10.85
N ILE A 276 -7.43 -0.01 9.75
CA ILE A 276 -8.11 1.27 9.54
C ILE A 276 -9.63 1.07 9.61
N ASP A 277 -10.17 0.07 8.91
CA ASP A 277 -11.60 -0.26 8.93
C ASP A 277 -12.14 -0.50 10.35
N LEU A 278 -11.37 -1.19 11.19
CA LEU A 278 -11.75 -1.49 12.57
C LEU A 278 -11.72 -0.24 13.45
N VAL A 279 -10.69 0.60 13.29
CA VAL A 279 -10.54 1.88 14.01
C VAL A 279 -11.65 2.84 13.61
N VAL A 280 -11.89 3.04 12.31
CA VAL A 280 -12.97 3.88 11.78
C VAL A 280 -14.33 3.43 12.31
N LYS A 281 -14.59 2.11 12.34
CA LYS A 281 -15.80 1.56 12.94
C LYS A 281 -15.94 1.93 14.42
N ILE A 282 -14.87 1.90 15.21
CA ILE A 282 -14.92 2.31 16.63
C ILE A 282 -15.26 3.80 16.74
N ILE A 283 -14.59 4.64 15.95
CA ILE A 283 -14.78 6.09 15.97
C ILE A 283 -16.22 6.43 15.61
N ILE A 284 -16.75 5.88 14.52
CA ILE A 284 -18.14 6.10 14.08
C ILE A 284 -19.14 5.75 15.20
N ASP A 285 -18.93 4.63 15.88
CA ASP A 285 -19.85 4.20 16.94
C ASP A 285 -19.69 5.00 18.23
N PHE A 286 -18.49 5.51 18.52
CA PHE A 286 -18.26 6.46 19.60
C PHE A 286 -18.98 7.78 19.34
N VAL A 287 -18.80 8.34 18.13
CA VAL A 287 -19.49 9.57 17.69
C VAL A 287 -21.00 9.37 17.73
N ARG A 288 -21.53 8.28 17.16
CA ARG A 288 -22.97 7.98 17.17
C ARG A 288 -23.52 7.90 18.60
N LYS A 289 -22.80 7.26 19.54
CA LYS A 289 -23.25 7.16 20.94
C LYS A 289 -23.29 8.51 21.64
N ASN A 290 -22.34 9.40 21.35
CA ASN A 290 -22.32 10.73 21.95
C ASN A 290 -23.36 11.66 21.32
N LEU A 291 -23.58 11.60 20.00
CA LEU A 291 -24.65 12.36 19.33
C LEU A 291 -26.04 11.94 19.83
N LEU A 292 -26.30 10.64 20.01
CA LEU A 292 -27.59 10.16 20.52
C LEU A 292 -27.84 10.49 22.00
N LYS A 293 -26.79 10.75 22.79
CA LYS A 293 -26.94 11.24 24.18
C LYS A 293 -27.39 12.70 24.25
N VAL A 294 -27.14 13.49 23.20
CA VAL A 294 -27.50 14.91 23.14
C VAL A 294 -28.96 15.10 22.70
N SER A 295 -29.57 14.14 22.01
CA SER A 295 -30.95 14.20 21.53
C SER A 295 -31.80 13.11 22.22
N PRO A 296 -32.26 13.26 23.49
CA PRO A 296 -33.44 14.09 23.80
C PRO A 296 -33.50 14.58 25.27
N ARG A 297 -33.16 15.84 25.56
CA ARG A 297 -33.60 16.53 26.81
C ARG A 297 -34.06 17.97 26.61
N ASP A 298 -33.77 18.58 25.46
CA ASP A 298 -34.07 20.00 25.23
C ASP A 298 -35.44 20.25 24.58
N ALA A 299 -36.25 19.21 24.33
CA ALA A 299 -37.58 19.35 23.73
C ALA A 299 -38.75 19.29 24.74
N SER A 300 -38.50 18.95 26.01
CA SER A 300 -39.56 18.78 27.03
C SER A 300 -39.47 19.76 28.19
N SER A 301 -38.62 20.79 28.12
CA SER A 301 -38.43 21.81 29.17
C SER A 301 -38.80 23.23 28.74
N GLN A 302 -39.43 23.41 27.57
CA GLN A 302 -39.93 24.72 27.10
C GLN A 302 -41.46 24.83 27.01
N THR A 303 -42.22 23.85 27.53
CA THR A 303 -43.68 23.94 27.64
C THR A 303 -44.12 23.53 29.06
N SER A 304 -43.88 24.41 30.03
CA SER A 304 -44.57 24.41 31.33
C SER A 304 -44.59 25.84 31.84
#